data_AF-G0QDD1-F1
#
_entry.id   AF-G0QDD1-F1
#
_cell.length_a   1.000
_cell.length_b   1.000
_cell.length_c   1.000
_cell.angle_alpha   90.00
_cell.angle_beta   90.00
_cell.angle_gamma   90.00
#
_symmetry.space_group_name_H-M   'P 1'
#
loop_
_entity.id
_entity.type
_entity.pdbx_description
1 polymer ?
#
loop_
_entity_poly.entity_id
_entity_poly.type
_entity_poly.pdbx_seq_one_letter_code
_entity_poly.pdbx_strand_id
1 'polypeptide(L)'
;MKGELIQKEREQQTDVDLKLMAVVGLVLLVSGCTSSTQTVDEAADETQEPEAQSPSEETPEQSSEDTMSGMDSEDSSPPAPPTPEPSSSTQESSASGESDNTITYTSSGFQPSSITTQPGETVTFVDQTGNGVWVGSNNHPMHRNYDGTSTREHCNGGQRVGNPFDSCAAVSEFSFTFNEAGEYGYHNHRGPGDQGTVVVEEQT
;
A
#
# COMPACT_ATOMS: atom_id res chain seq x y z
N MET A 1 -20.92 -37.52 -30.14
CA MET A 1 -21.88 -36.48 -29.68
C MET A 1 -21.29 -35.49 -28.67
N LYS A 2 -19.95 -35.26 -28.66
CA LYS A 2 -19.30 -34.26 -27.78
C LYS A 2 -18.79 -33.00 -28.51
N GLY A 3 -18.73 -33.04 -29.84
CA GLY A 3 -18.24 -31.91 -30.66
C GLY A 3 -19.26 -30.82 -30.94
N GLU A 4 -20.55 -31.08 -30.74
CA GLU A 4 -21.63 -30.15 -31.10
C GLU A 4 -21.97 -29.17 -29.95
N LEU A 5 -21.61 -29.50 -28.71
CA LEU A 5 -21.82 -28.62 -27.54
C LEU A 5 -20.83 -27.46 -27.51
N ILE A 6 -19.57 -27.71 -27.89
CA ILE A 6 -18.47 -26.73 -27.81
C ILE A 6 -18.63 -25.60 -28.84
N GLN A 7 -19.28 -25.87 -29.98
CA GLN A 7 -19.55 -24.81 -30.97
C GLN A 7 -20.61 -23.81 -30.48
N LYS A 8 -21.61 -24.27 -29.74
CA LYS A 8 -22.70 -23.41 -29.25
C LYS A 8 -22.25 -22.41 -28.20
N GLU A 9 -21.27 -22.78 -27.37
CA GLU A 9 -20.69 -21.87 -26.35
C GLU A 9 -19.82 -20.79 -26.99
N ARG A 10 -19.12 -21.11 -28.10
CA ARG A 10 -18.27 -20.14 -28.80
C ARG A 10 -19.05 -19.08 -29.56
N GLU A 11 -20.21 -19.43 -30.11
CA GLU A 11 -21.12 -18.49 -30.78
C GLU A 11 -21.85 -17.56 -29.79
N GLN A 12 -22.10 -18.03 -28.56
CA GLN A 12 -22.79 -17.20 -27.56
C GLN A 12 -21.86 -16.13 -26.96
N GLN A 13 -20.56 -16.44 -26.82
CA GLN A 13 -19.57 -15.50 -26.29
C GLN A 13 -19.33 -14.30 -27.22
N THR A 14 -19.37 -14.49 -28.55
CA THR A 14 -19.11 -13.41 -29.52
C THR A 14 -20.27 -12.43 -29.68
N ASP A 15 -21.52 -12.85 -29.41
CA ASP A 15 -22.70 -11.97 -29.45
C ASP A 15 -22.75 -11.01 -28.24
N VAL A 16 -22.25 -11.44 -27.08
CA VAL A 16 -22.19 -10.61 -25.86
C VAL A 16 -21.16 -9.49 -26.00
N ASP A 17 -19.97 -9.80 -26.53
CA ASP A 17 -18.91 -8.81 -26.74
C ASP A 17 -19.31 -7.75 -27.79
N LEU A 18 -20.00 -8.15 -28.87
CA LEU A 18 -20.44 -7.19 -29.90
C LEU A 18 -21.58 -6.28 -29.41
N LYS A 19 -22.46 -6.76 -28.54
CA LYS A 19 -23.50 -5.94 -27.91
C LYS A 19 -22.94 -5.00 -26.83
N LEU A 20 -21.92 -5.42 -26.09
CA LEU A 20 -21.28 -4.58 -25.07
C LEU A 20 -20.56 -3.38 -25.70
N MET A 21 -19.89 -3.59 -26.84
CA MET A 21 -19.21 -2.52 -27.58
C MET A 21 -20.19 -1.52 -28.23
N ALA A 22 -21.39 -1.95 -28.60
CA ALA A 22 -22.42 -1.06 -29.16
C ALA A 22 -23.07 -0.14 -28.10
N VAL A 23 -23.17 -0.58 -26.84
CA VAL A 23 -23.77 0.20 -25.74
C VAL A 23 -22.80 1.27 -25.22
N VAL A 24 -21.50 0.98 -25.16
CA VAL A 24 -20.48 1.97 -24.77
C VAL A 24 -20.29 3.06 -25.85
N GLY A 25 -20.48 2.73 -27.13
CA GLY A 25 -20.37 3.69 -28.23
C GLY A 25 -21.52 4.72 -28.34
N LEU A 26 -22.70 4.44 -27.76
CA LEU A 26 -23.87 5.32 -27.88
C LEU A 26 -23.92 6.45 -26.82
N VAL A 27 -23.10 6.38 -25.77
CA VAL A 27 -23.12 7.37 -24.66
C VAL A 27 -22.24 8.61 -24.93
N LEU A 28 -21.49 8.64 -26.04
CA LEU A 28 -20.54 9.73 -26.37
C LEU A 28 -21.02 10.71 -27.45
N LEU A 29 -22.33 10.99 -27.56
CA LEU A 29 -22.83 12.03 -28.47
C LEU A 29 -24.00 12.82 -27.88
N VAL A 30 -23.71 13.77 -26.98
CA VAL A 30 -24.38 15.09 -26.91
C VAL A 30 -23.61 16.02 -25.98
N SER A 31 -22.67 16.78 -26.53
CA SER A 31 -22.18 18.02 -25.90
C SER A 31 -21.75 18.98 -26.99
N GLY A 32 -22.61 19.97 -27.25
CA GLY A 32 -22.31 21.10 -28.14
C GLY A 32 -23.55 21.90 -28.51
N CYS A 33 -23.69 23.08 -27.90
CA CYS A 33 -24.31 24.31 -28.43
C CYS A 33 -24.19 25.39 -27.34
N THR A 34 -23.14 26.20 -27.35
CA THR A 34 -23.02 27.55 -27.97
C THR A 34 -23.54 28.69 -27.09
N SER A 35 -22.64 29.66 -26.91
CA SER A 35 -22.70 30.90 -26.16
C SER A 35 -23.87 31.82 -26.52
N SER A 36 -24.32 32.60 -25.53
CA SER A 36 -24.90 33.94 -25.76
C SER A 36 -24.33 34.92 -24.75
N THR A 37 -23.70 35.95 -25.31
CA THR A 37 -23.26 37.23 -24.72
C THR A 37 -24.44 38.09 -24.26
N GLN A 38 -24.14 39.14 -23.45
CA GLN A 38 -24.82 40.45 -23.32
C GLN A 38 -25.42 40.71 -21.92
N THR A 39 -25.29 41.86 -21.23
CA THR A 39 -24.45 43.09 -21.24
C THR A 39 -24.73 43.81 -19.90
N VAL A 40 -23.76 44.63 -19.47
CA VAL A 40 -23.82 45.87 -18.65
C VAL A 40 -24.82 45.99 -17.50
N ASP A 41 -24.33 46.34 -16.30
CA ASP A 41 -24.67 47.64 -15.72
C ASP A 41 -23.65 48.09 -14.65
N GLU A 42 -23.42 49.39 -14.65
CA GLU A 42 -22.48 50.20 -13.87
C GLU A 42 -22.94 50.38 -12.41
N ALA A 43 -21.99 50.40 -11.48
CA ALA A 43 -22.02 51.34 -10.37
C ALA A 43 -20.60 51.53 -9.81
N ALA A 44 -20.11 52.75 -9.99
CA ALA A 44 -18.87 53.27 -9.44
C ALA A 44 -19.01 53.61 -7.95
N ASP A 45 -17.92 53.46 -7.18
CA ASP A 45 -17.61 54.25 -5.98
C ASP A 45 -16.14 53.98 -5.61
N GLU A 46 -15.20 54.80 -6.09
CA GLU A 46 -14.50 55.86 -5.31
C GLU A 46 -13.67 55.31 -4.13
N THR A 47 -12.37 55.12 -4.35
CA THR A 47 -11.23 55.98 -3.92
C THR A 47 -10.77 55.77 -2.47
N GLN A 48 -9.55 55.23 -2.30
CA GLN A 48 -8.40 55.86 -1.59
C GLN A 48 -7.32 54.83 -1.18
N GLU A 49 -6.20 54.84 -1.91
CA GLU A 49 -4.84 54.83 -1.32
C GLU A 49 -4.53 56.26 -0.82
N PRO A 50 -3.54 56.53 0.06
CA PRO A 50 -2.29 55.79 0.33
C PRO A 50 -2.07 55.60 1.85
N GLU A 51 -1.03 54.97 2.41
CA GLU A 51 0.38 55.38 2.46
C GLU A 51 1.27 54.27 3.03
N ALA A 52 2.53 54.31 2.61
CA ALA A 52 3.64 53.51 3.10
C ALA A 52 4.02 53.85 4.54
N GLN A 53 4.38 52.84 5.34
CA GLN A 53 5.46 52.96 6.32
C GLN A 53 6.29 51.66 6.38
N SER A 54 7.59 51.87 6.27
CA SER A 54 8.69 50.89 6.26
C SER A 54 9.18 50.63 7.71
N PRO A 55 10.32 49.95 7.92
CA PRO A 55 10.45 48.73 8.70
C PRO A 55 10.86 48.99 10.17
N SER A 56 10.85 47.96 11.00
CA SER A 56 11.62 47.97 12.25
C SER A 56 12.51 46.73 12.29
N GLU A 57 13.79 47.05 12.24
CA GLU A 57 14.97 46.20 12.35
C GLU A 57 15.34 46.02 13.84
N GLU A 58 16.26 45.09 14.13
CA GLU A 58 17.23 45.12 15.25
C GLU A 58 16.68 44.70 16.66
N THR A 59 17.30 43.85 17.50
CA THR A 59 18.67 43.29 17.65
C THR A 59 18.66 42.10 18.70
N PRO A 60 19.77 41.55 19.26
CA PRO A 60 20.19 40.17 18.97
C PRO A 60 20.66 39.33 20.22
N GLU A 61 21.38 38.22 19.92
CA GLU A 61 22.46 37.55 20.68
C GLU A 61 22.20 36.73 21.96
N GLN A 62 22.53 35.43 21.90
CA GLN A 62 23.70 34.81 22.58
C GLN A 62 23.69 33.29 22.29
N SER A 63 24.70 32.72 21.62
CA SER A 63 25.97 32.24 22.18
C SER A 63 25.82 31.03 23.13
N SER A 64 26.21 29.86 22.65
CA SER A 64 27.18 29.00 23.34
C SER A 64 27.70 27.92 22.41
N GLU A 65 28.98 27.65 22.60
CA GLU A 65 29.91 26.96 21.75
C GLU A 65 30.32 25.67 22.46
N ASP A 66 30.73 24.68 21.67
CA ASP A 66 31.78 23.70 21.96
C ASP A 66 31.68 22.78 23.19
N THR A 67 31.56 21.47 22.95
CA THR A 67 32.38 20.49 23.68
C THR A 67 32.65 19.27 22.79
N MET A 68 33.85 19.20 22.22
CA MET A 68 34.47 17.92 21.85
C MET A 68 34.90 17.17 23.11
N SER A 69 34.62 15.87 23.18
CA SER A 69 35.48 14.94 23.90
C SER A 69 35.47 13.59 23.19
N GLY A 70 36.63 13.23 22.66
CA GLY A 70 36.92 11.88 22.23
C GLY A 70 37.00 10.92 23.41
N MET A 71 36.74 9.65 23.12
CA MET A 71 37.24 8.55 23.93
C MET A 71 37.70 7.47 22.95
N ASP A 72 38.99 7.51 22.66
CA ASP A 72 39.75 6.40 22.12
C ASP A 72 39.95 5.38 23.25
N SER A 73 39.66 4.11 22.98
CA SER A 73 40.08 2.99 23.81
C SER A 73 40.15 1.75 22.93
N GLU A 74 41.36 1.50 22.43
CA GLU A 74 41.79 0.23 21.91
C GLU A 74 41.80 -0.88 22.98
N ASP A 75 41.68 -2.11 22.50
CA ASP A 75 42.31 -3.32 23.00
C ASP A 75 41.69 -4.08 24.20
N SER A 76 41.04 -5.20 23.90
CA SER A 76 41.59 -6.57 24.10
C SER A 76 40.46 -7.60 24.29
N SER A 77 40.46 -8.59 23.40
CA SER A 77 39.52 -9.70 23.32
C SER A 77 40.01 -10.91 24.14
N PRO A 78 39.13 -11.65 24.83
CA PRO A 78 39.32 -13.08 25.03
C PRO A 78 38.37 -13.92 24.15
N PRO A 79 38.84 -15.00 23.50
CA PRO A 79 37.98 -15.90 22.74
C PRO A 79 37.22 -16.87 23.65
N ALA A 80 35.93 -17.04 23.41
CA ALA A 80 35.06 -18.02 24.08
C ALA A 80 34.35 -18.91 23.02
N PRO A 81 33.97 -20.17 23.38
CA PRO A 81 33.96 -21.35 22.49
C PRO A 81 32.74 -21.47 21.55
N PRO A 82 32.78 -22.38 20.54
CA PRO A 82 31.72 -22.53 19.54
C PRO A 82 30.61 -23.47 20.02
N THR A 83 29.34 -23.02 20.09
CA THR A 83 28.16 -23.90 20.32
C THR A 83 26.86 -23.11 20.11
N PRO A 84 25.75 -23.69 19.58
CA PRO A 84 25.57 -24.61 18.47
C PRO A 84 24.81 -23.96 17.29
N GLU A 85 24.72 -24.70 16.20
CA GLU A 85 24.04 -24.39 14.93
C GLU A 85 22.56 -23.95 15.11
N PRO A 86 22.01 -23.06 14.26
CA PRO A 86 20.59 -22.79 14.27
C PRO A 86 19.82 -24.05 13.86
N SER A 87 19.12 -24.60 14.84
CA SER A 87 18.12 -25.64 14.69
C SER A 87 17.08 -25.18 13.65
N SER A 88 17.05 -25.87 12.50
CA SER A 88 15.99 -25.75 11.51
C SER A 88 14.66 -26.12 12.16
N SER A 89 13.92 -25.12 12.60
CA SER A 89 12.60 -25.28 13.17
C SER A 89 11.59 -25.44 12.04
N THR A 90 11.41 -26.68 11.58
CA THR A 90 10.25 -27.06 10.76
C THR A 90 9.00 -26.88 11.62
N GLN A 91 8.37 -25.71 11.49
CA GLN A 91 7.04 -25.46 12.03
C GLN A 91 6.05 -26.19 11.14
N GLU A 92 5.52 -27.31 11.63
CA GLU A 92 4.36 -27.96 11.05
C GLU A 92 3.18 -26.98 11.11
N SER A 93 2.83 -26.44 9.95
CA SER A 93 1.64 -25.63 9.74
C SER A 93 0.43 -26.56 9.76
N SER A 94 -0.31 -26.56 10.86
CA SER A 94 -1.52 -27.34 11.03
C SER A 94 -2.64 -26.68 10.22
N ALA A 95 -2.97 -27.28 9.09
CA ALA A 95 -4.06 -26.87 8.20
C ALA A 95 -5.43 -27.00 8.91
N SER A 96 -6.03 -25.86 9.23
CA SER A 96 -7.47 -25.70 9.43
C SER A 96 -8.00 -24.97 8.21
N GLY A 97 -8.98 -25.56 7.52
CA GLY A 97 -9.44 -25.15 6.18
C GLY A 97 -10.11 -23.77 6.12
N GLU A 98 -9.31 -22.72 6.25
CA GLU A 98 -9.55 -21.42 5.62
C GLU A 98 -8.96 -21.47 4.20
N SER A 99 -9.56 -20.74 3.27
CA SER A 99 -9.13 -20.66 1.86
C SER A 99 -7.60 -20.49 1.79
N ASP A 100 -6.91 -21.22 0.91
CA ASP A 100 -5.43 -21.29 0.89
C ASP A 100 -4.73 -19.92 0.85
N ASN A 101 -5.43 -18.87 0.41
CA ASN A 101 -4.93 -17.48 0.32
C ASN A 101 -5.60 -16.50 1.30
N THR A 102 -6.15 -16.97 2.42
CA THR A 102 -6.69 -16.10 3.49
C THR A 102 -5.76 -16.12 4.70
N ILE A 103 -5.43 -14.93 5.19
CA ILE A 103 -4.70 -14.71 6.45
C ILE A 103 -5.63 -14.01 7.43
N THR A 104 -5.90 -14.64 8.55
CA THR A 104 -6.75 -14.12 9.61
C THR A 104 -5.91 -13.46 10.70
N TYR A 105 -6.24 -12.22 11.08
CA TYR A 105 -5.65 -11.52 12.23
C TYR A 105 -6.51 -11.69 13.48
N THR A 106 -5.92 -12.22 14.56
CA THR A 106 -6.59 -12.45 15.85
C THR A 106 -5.81 -11.82 17.01
N SER A 107 -6.25 -12.04 18.25
CA SER A 107 -5.50 -11.66 19.45
C SER A 107 -4.12 -12.32 19.56
N SER A 108 -3.88 -13.42 18.83
CA SER A 108 -2.61 -14.14 18.80
C SER A 108 -1.71 -13.73 17.62
N GLY A 109 -2.13 -12.75 16.80
CA GLY A 109 -1.45 -12.34 15.58
C GLY A 109 -2.05 -12.95 14.30
N PHE A 110 -1.25 -12.96 13.23
CA PHE A 110 -1.63 -13.47 11.90
C PHE A 110 -1.61 -15.01 11.84
N GLN A 111 -2.67 -15.61 11.30
CA GLN A 111 -2.85 -17.04 11.13
C GLN A 111 -3.45 -17.36 9.74
N PRO A 112 -2.77 -18.17 8.91
CA PRO A 112 -1.36 -18.51 9.05
C PRO A 112 -0.48 -17.24 9.01
N SER A 113 0.69 -17.29 9.65
CA SER A 113 1.67 -16.20 9.57
C SER A 113 2.49 -16.24 8.28
N SER A 114 2.43 -17.35 7.52
CA SER A 114 3.06 -17.48 6.23
C SER A 114 2.19 -18.27 5.28
N ILE A 115 2.08 -17.80 4.04
CA ILE A 115 1.43 -18.52 2.95
C ILE A 115 2.34 -18.55 1.72
N THR A 116 2.13 -19.54 0.86
CA THR A 116 2.74 -19.64 -0.46
C THR A 116 1.65 -19.52 -1.51
N THR A 117 1.87 -18.71 -2.53
CA THR A 117 0.88 -18.37 -3.57
C THR A 117 1.57 -18.28 -4.94
N GLN A 118 0.79 -18.30 -6.03
CA GLN A 118 1.32 -18.13 -7.39
C GLN A 118 1.22 -16.66 -7.83
N PRO A 119 2.06 -16.21 -8.78
CA PRO A 119 1.90 -14.90 -9.40
C PRO A 119 0.51 -14.72 -10.02
N GLY A 120 -0.09 -13.56 -9.77
CA GLY A 120 -1.45 -13.19 -10.16
C GLY A 120 -2.53 -13.58 -9.14
N GLU A 121 -2.19 -14.32 -8.08
CA GLU A 121 -3.15 -14.68 -7.03
C GLU A 121 -3.35 -13.54 -6.02
N THR A 122 -4.52 -13.54 -5.39
CA THR A 122 -4.90 -12.56 -4.39
C THR A 122 -4.88 -13.19 -3.01
N VAL A 123 -4.25 -12.50 -2.08
CA VAL A 123 -4.23 -12.82 -0.65
C VAL A 123 -5.16 -11.86 0.08
N THR A 124 -5.99 -12.39 0.96
CA THR A 124 -6.94 -11.61 1.76
C THR A 124 -6.57 -11.68 3.23
N PHE A 125 -6.39 -10.51 3.84
CA PHE A 125 -6.16 -10.33 5.26
C PHE A 125 -7.47 -9.94 5.94
N VAL A 126 -7.94 -10.72 6.91
CA VAL A 126 -9.22 -10.52 7.60
C VAL A 126 -8.99 -10.22 9.08
N ASP A 127 -9.52 -9.10 9.57
CA ASP A 127 -9.53 -8.83 11.01
C ASP A 127 -10.67 -9.59 11.72
N GLN A 128 -10.31 -10.44 12.68
CA GLN A 128 -11.26 -11.09 13.59
C GLN A 128 -11.27 -10.46 15.00
N THR A 129 -10.49 -9.39 15.22
CA THR A 129 -10.46 -8.70 16.53
C THR A 129 -11.53 -7.62 16.66
N GLY A 130 -12.03 -7.10 15.55
CA GLY A 130 -12.97 -5.98 15.49
C GLY A 130 -12.32 -4.59 15.61
N ASN A 131 -10.98 -4.52 15.70
CA ASN A 131 -10.22 -3.27 15.83
C ASN A 131 -9.62 -2.79 14.50
N GLY A 132 -9.81 -3.57 13.43
CA GLY A 132 -9.19 -3.40 12.13
C GLY A 132 -7.72 -3.85 12.12
N VAL A 133 -7.33 -4.49 11.03
CA VAL A 133 -5.94 -4.83 10.71
C VAL A 133 -5.35 -3.75 9.81
N TRP A 134 -4.12 -3.31 10.09
CA TRP A 134 -3.40 -2.36 9.25
C TRP A 134 -2.12 -3.02 8.73
N VAL A 135 -2.25 -3.69 7.58
CA VAL A 135 -1.15 -4.46 6.96
C VAL A 135 -0.21 -3.52 6.23
N GLY A 136 1.08 -3.59 6.51
CA GLY A 136 2.12 -2.85 5.80
C GLY A 136 3.35 -3.72 5.52
N SER A 137 4.07 -3.42 4.44
CA SER A 137 5.30 -4.13 4.07
C SER A 137 6.43 -3.96 5.11
N ASN A 138 7.21 -5.02 5.36
CA ASN A 138 8.20 -5.08 6.46
C ASN A 138 9.43 -4.17 6.35
N ASN A 139 9.66 -3.48 5.24
CA ASN A 139 10.77 -2.52 5.14
C ASN A 139 10.46 -1.22 5.90
N HIS A 140 10.29 -1.30 7.22
CA HIS A 140 9.89 -0.18 8.05
C HIS A 140 11.03 0.86 8.18
N PRO A 141 10.75 2.18 8.11
CA PRO A 141 9.44 2.80 7.91
C PRO A 141 9.09 3.08 6.44
N MET A 142 9.90 2.62 5.48
CA MET A 142 9.80 3.04 4.08
C MET A 142 8.78 2.25 3.26
N HIS A 143 8.61 0.95 3.51
CA HIS A 143 7.70 0.03 2.80
C HIS A 143 7.91 -0.07 1.28
N ARG A 144 9.15 -0.12 0.83
CA ARG A 144 9.45 -0.11 -0.63
C ARG A 144 9.45 -1.48 -1.30
N ASN A 145 9.17 -2.57 -0.58
CA ASN A 145 9.53 -3.92 -1.06
C ASN A 145 8.67 -4.47 -2.20
N TYR A 146 7.50 -3.89 -2.49
CA TYR A 146 6.65 -4.38 -3.57
C TYR A 146 6.75 -3.50 -4.82
N ASP A 147 6.21 -2.27 -4.78
CA ASP A 147 6.18 -1.38 -5.97
C ASP A 147 7.29 -0.30 -5.97
N GLY A 148 8.25 -0.38 -5.04
CA GLY A 148 9.36 0.56 -4.91
C GLY A 148 9.02 1.92 -4.31
N THR A 149 7.74 2.24 -4.11
CA THR A 149 7.29 3.53 -3.57
C THR A 149 7.35 3.54 -2.04
N SER A 150 7.61 4.70 -1.43
CA SER A 150 7.56 4.81 0.03
C SER A 150 6.15 4.99 0.55
N THR A 151 5.94 4.69 1.83
CA THR A 151 4.69 4.98 2.55
C THR A 151 4.19 6.41 2.33
N ARG A 152 5.08 7.42 2.30
CA ARG A 152 4.69 8.81 2.05
C ARG A 152 4.19 9.06 0.62
N GLU A 153 4.70 8.31 -0.34
CA GLU A 153 4.32 8.40 -1.74
C GLU A 153 2.99 7.68 -2.00
N HIS A 154 2.77 6.52 -1.37
CA HIS A 154 1.61 5.66 -1.68
C HIS A 154 0.47 5.67 -0.65
N CYS A 155 0.69 6.13 0.58
CA CYS A 155 -0.36 6.32 1.60
C CYS A 155 -0.66 7.80 1.81
N ASN A 156 -1.52 8.37 0.97
CA ASN A 156 -1.92 9.77 1.07
C ASN A 156 -3.28 9.91 1.76
N GLY A 157 -3.31 10.47 2.97
CA GLY A 157 -4.56 10.65 3.72
C GLY A 157 -5.28 9.34 4.07
N GLY A 158 -4.52 8.23 4.21
CA GLY A 158 -5.08 6.89 4.42
C GLY A 158 -5.58 6.20 3.16
N GLN A 159 -5.43 6.82 1.99
CA GLN A 159 -5.78 6.22 0.70
C GLN A 159 -4.53 5.69 -0.01
N ARG A 160 -4.66 4.52 -0.62
CA ARG A 160 -3.62 3.90 -1.45
C ARG A 160 -3.54 4.60 -2.82
N VAL A 161 -2.32 4.96 -3.23
CA VAL A 161 -1.99 5.45 -4.57
C VAL A 161 -1.06 4.44 -5.22
N GLY A 162 -1.36 3.99 -6.44
CA GLY A 162 -0.60 2.93 -7.11
C GLY A 162 -1.03 1.53 -6.65
N ASN A 163 -0.08 0.59 -6.60
CA ASN A 163 -0.33 -0.77 -6.12
C ASN A 163 0.63 -1.18 -4.98
N PRO A 164 0.68 -0.41 -3.87
CA PRO A 164 1.56 -0.73 -2.76
C PRO A 164 1.03 -1.93 -1.98
N PHE A 165 1.93 -2.75 -1.45
CA PHE A 165 1.57 -3.73 -0.43
C PHE A 165 1.48 -3.08 0.95
N ASP A 166 0.50 -2.18 1.08
CA ASP A 166 0.15 -1.45 2.30
C ASP A 166 -1.35 -1.12 2.27
N SER A 167 -2.09 -1.38 3.35
CA SER A 167 -3.51 -1.05 3.46
C SER A 167 -3.75 0.43 3.74
N CYS A 168 -2.72 1.18 4.15
CA CYS A 168 -2.70 2.61 4.48
C CYS A 168 -3.63 3.06 5.62
N ALA A 169 -4.44 2.15 6.16
CA ALA A 169 -5.31 2.36 7.30
C ALA A 169 -5.68 1.01 7.95
N ALA A 170 -6.21 1.07 9.17
CA ALA A 170 -6.84 -0.07 9.80
C ALA A 170 -8.21 -0.35 9.17
N VAL A 171 -8.40 -1.56 8.66
CA VAL A 171 -9.59 -2.01 7.93
C VAL A 171 -10.05 -3.38 8.42
N SER A 172 -11.31 -3.73 8.20
CA SER A 172 -11.82 -5.07 8.57
C SER A 172 -11.28 -6.17 7.64
N GLU A 173 -10.97 -5.81 6.40
CA GLU A 173 -10.44 -6.71 5.38
C GLU A 173 -9.54 -5.93 4.43
N PHE A 174 -8.43 -6.55 4.02
CA PHE A 174 -7.51 -6.02 3.02
C PHE A 174 -7.14 -7.12 2.04
N SER A 175 -7.37 -6.93 0.74
CA SER A 175 -6.95 -7.88 -0.30
C SER A 175 -5.87 -7.28 -1.18
N PHE A 176 -4.89 -8.10 -1.53
CA PHE A 176 -3.77 -7.70 -2.38
C PHE A 176 -3.40 -8.80 -3.37
N THR A 177 -3.25 -8.42 -4.64
CA THR A 177 -2.83 -9.33 -5.72
C THR A 177 -1.33 -9.23 -5.94
N PHE A 178 -0.63 -10.35 -5.75
CA PHE A 178 0.81 -10.43 -5.94
C PHE A 178 1.12 -10.90 -7.36
N ASN A 179 1.71 -10.04 -8.19
CA ASN A 179 2.00 -10.31 -9.61
C ASN A 179 3.45 -10.71 -9.86
N GLU A 180 4.34 -10.44 -8.92
CA GLU A 180 5.77 -10.66 -9.03
C GLU A 180 6.19 -11.76 -8.05
N ALA A 181 7.07 -12.66 -8.50
CA ALA A 181 7.65 -13.68 -7.64
C ALA A 181 8.57 -13.04 -6.60
N GLY A 182 8.63 -13.62 -5.40
CA GLY A 182 9.45 -13.09 -4.32
C GLY A 182 8.90 -13.40 -2.93
N GLU A 183 9.64 -12.96 -1.91
CA GLU A 183 9.25 -13.07 -0.51
C GLU A 183 8.88 -11.69 0.04
N TYR A 184 7.60 -11.51 0.38
CA TYR A 184 7.05 -10.24 0.83
C TYR A 184 6.67 -10.33 2.31
N GLY A 185 7.57 -9.86 3.17
CA GLY A 185 7.28 -9.69 4.58
C GLY A 185 6.27 -8.56 4.84
N TYR A 186 5.38 -8.77 5.81
CA TYR A 186 4.41 -7.77 6.28
C TYR A 186 4.26 -7.77 7.80
N HIS A 187 3.67 -6.70 8.34
CA HIS A 187 3.33 -6.55 9.76
C HIS A 187 2.03 -5.77 9.95
N ASN A 188 1.50 -5.81 11.18
CA ASN A 188 0.41 -4.94 11.59
C ASN A 188 0.97 -3.61 12.16
N HIS A 189 0.60 -2.46 11.60
CA HIS A 189 1.02 -1.14 12.11
C HIS A 189 0.54 -0.85 13.53
N ARG A 190 -0.58 -1.44 13.96
CA ARG A 190 -1.07 -1.34 15.34
C ARG A 190 -0.27 -2.19 16.34
N GLY A 191 0.43 -3.21 15.85
CA GLY A 191 1.24 -4.12 16.63
C GLY A 191 2.41 -4.61 15.80
N PRO A 192 3.48 -3.81 15.62
CA PRO A 192 4.55 -4.10 14.64
C PRO A 192 5.32 -5.41 14.88
N GLY A 193 5.18 -6.01 16.09
CA GLY A 193 5.71 -7.34 16.39
C GLY A 193 4.93 -8.48 15.71
N ASP A 194 3.65 -8.26 15.40
CA ASP A 194 2.83 -9.20 14.65
C ASP A 194 3.24 -9.13 13.18
N GLN A 195 3.93 -10.16 12.73
CA GLN A 195 4.55 -10.23 11.40
C GLN A 195 4.14 -11.50 10.68
N GLY A 196 4.30 -11.47 9.36
CA GLY A 196 4.19 -12.65 8.52
C GLY A 196 4.87 -12.48 7.17
N THR A 197 4.74 -13.49 6.31
CA THR A 197 5.37 -13.52 4.98
C THR A 197 4.42 -14.09 3.93
N VAL A 198 4.33 -13.44 2.77
CA VAL A 198 3.74 -14.03 1.56
C VAL A 198 4.89 -14.46 0.65
N VAL A 199 4.98 -15.74 0.34
CA VAL A 199 5.92 -16.29 -0.63
C VAL A 199 5.21 -16.47 -1.95
N VAL A 200 5.69 -15.80 -2.99
CA VAL A 200 5.14 -15.90 -4.35
C VAL A 200 6.12 -16.71 -5.18
N GLU A 201 5.69 -17.88 -5.64
CA GLU A 201 6.56 -18.79 -6.39
C GLU A 201 6.94 -18.24 -7.77
N GLU A 202 8.09 -18.66 -8.29
CA GLU A 202 8.48 -18.38 -9.68
C GLU A 202 7.51 -19.06 -10.65
N GLN A 203 7.17 -18.40 -11.76
CA GLN A 203 6.40 -19.07 -12.82
C GLN A 203 7.30 -20.07 -13.54
N THR A 204 7.00 -21.37 -13.40
CA THR A 204 7.69 -22.45 -14.13
C THR A 204 7.20 -22.62 -15.56
#